data_AF-A0A4R1AW61-F1
#
_entry.id   AF-A0A4R1AW61-F1
#
_cell.length_a   1.000
_cell.length_b   1.000
_cell.length_c   1.000
_cell.angle_alpha   90.00
_cell.angle_beta   90.00
_cell.angle_gamma   90.00
#
_symmetry.space_group_name_H-M   'P 1'
#
loop_
_entity.id
_entity.type
_entity.pdbx_description
1 polymer ?
#
loop_
_entity_poly.entity_id
_entity_poly.type
_entity_poly.pdbx_seq_one_letter_code
_entity_poly.pdbx_strand_id
1 'polypeptide(L)'
;MNRSLQKNNILLIILSIFLLTAFFVGIYFFWLYPKTEKVKLKEMELQSQEQLLAALKNKGENTEKQSVESTIHLQEQVPVKPMAQQLLLDIEKAEVVSGSFVANMTFQDGEAIELDDSQNVDAENSEEAETDGTAEEESSTPLPEGVEKITVNLTIESQSYFEFESFLQILENLNRIVVVEAIDFTANEEIIEESQENTPITYQVTLSAFYMPTLSDLIEQLPKIETPKPANKKNPFSSFGEYSNEKVRNNQSNSINSSNNSNVESENGETAIVNENENTTNHVVKPGDTIYNLAMKYYHSNKGIAIMREANRLKDNKIITGQVLIIPLAKNE
;
A
#
# COMPACT_ATOMS: atom_id res chain seq x y z
N MET A 1 58.98 82.39 -28.88
CA MET A 1 60.20 82.20 -29.69
C MET A 1 59.81 81.38 -30.92
N ASN A 2 59.54 82.06 -32.04
CA ASN A 2 58.97 81.48 -33.25
C ASN A 2 60.04 80.67 -34.00
N ARG A 3 59.90 79.34 -34.05
CA ARG A 3 60.74 78.47 -34.89
C ARG A 3 60.03 78.24 -36.21
N SER A 4 60.41 78.98 -37.25
CA SER A 4 59.98 78.68 -38.62
C SER A 4 60.73 77.44 -39.09
N LEU A 5 59.99 76.34 -39.20
CA LEU A 5 60.50 75.08 -39.73
C LEU A 5 60.81 75.25 -41.22
N GLN A 6 62.08 75.08 -41.61
CA GLN A 6 62.48 75.03 -43.02
C GLN A 6 61.82 73.81 -43.69
N LYS A 7 61.28 73.98 -44.90
CA LYS A 7 60.45 72.99 -45.63
C LYS A 7 61.08 71.59 -45.70
N ASN A 8 62.39 71.50 -45.75
CA ASN A 8 63.13 70.23 -45.85
C ASN A 8 63.18 69.46 -44.51
N ASN A 9 63.14 70.16 -43.36
CA ASN A 9 63.15 69.53 -42.04
C ASN A 9 61.75 69.06 -41.61
N ILE A 10 60.69 69.69 -42.13
CA ILE A 10 59.30 69.24 -41.96
C ILE A 10 59.10 67.87 -42.63
N LEU A 11 59.65 67.70 -43.84
CA LEU A 11 59.54 66.45 -44.59
C LEU A 11 60.23 65.27 -43.88
N LEU A 12 61.38 65.49 -43.24
CA LEU A 12 62.07 64.46 -42.44
C LEU A 12 61.28 64.07 -41.17
N ILE A 13 60.62 65.02 -40.52
CA ILE A 13 59.78 64.74 -39.34
C ILE A 13 58.54 63.92 -39.73
N ILE A 14 57.89 64.25 -40.86
CA ILE A 14 56.75 63.49 -41.39
C ILE A 14 57.16 62.06 -41.76
N LEU A 15 58.32 61.89 -42.40
CA LEU A 15 58.86 60.57 -42.76
C LEU A 15 59.16 59.71 -41.52
N SER A 16 59.74 60.30 -40.47
CA SER A 16 60.01 59.60 -39.20
C SER A 16 58.73 59.16 -38.50
N ILE A 17 57.69 59.99 -38.49
CA ILE A 17 56.37 59.64 -37.93
C ILE A 17 55.72 58.52 -38.74
N PHE A 18 55.79 58.58 -40.08
CA PHE A 18 55.27 57.53 -40.95
C PHE A 18 56.00 56.19 -40.75
N LEU A 19 57.31 56.21 -40.55
CA LEU A 19 58.09 55.01 -40.28
C LEU A 19 57.77 54.43 -38.90
N LEU A 20 57.52 55.28 -37.90
CA LEU A 20 57.11 54.87 -36.55
C LEU A 20 55.71 54.25 -36.56
N THR A 21 54.75 54.83 -37.27
CA THR A 21 53.39 54.27 -37.40
C THR A 21 53.40 52.97 -38.18
N ALA A 22 54.16 52.88 -39.27
CA ALA A 22 54.35 51.64 -40.02
C ALA A 22 54.98 50.53 -39.17
N PHE A 23 55.93 50.88 -38.29
CA PHE A 23 56.54 49.94 -37.36
C PHE A 23 55.54 49.40 -36.32
N PHE A 24 54.72 50.28 -35.72
CA PHE A 24 53.66 49.87 -34.79
C PHE A 24 52.58 49.01 -35.47
N VAL A 25 52.19 49.35 -36.70
CA VAL A 25 51.26 48.55 -37.51
C VAL A 25 51.86 47.18 -37.85
N GLY A 26 53.15 47.14 -38.18
CA GLY A 26 53.89 45.89 -38.42
C GLY A 26 53.92 44.99 -37.19
N ILE A 27 54.17 45.54 -35.99
CA ILE A 27 54.12 44.78 -34.73
C ILE A 27 52.70 44.28 -34.43
N TYR A 28 51.69 45.13 -34.62
CA TYR A 28 50.29 44.75 -34.42
C TYR A 28 49.90 43.57 -35.32
N PHE A 29 50.23 43.66 -36.61
CA PHE A 29 49.86 42.64 -37.59
C PHE A 29 50.70 41.36 -37.46
N PHE A 30 52.01 41.47 -37.20
CA PHE A 30 52.90 40.31 -37.15
C PHE A 30 52.89 39.61 -35.78
N TRP A 31 52.68 40.33 -34.69
CA TRP A 31 52.83 39.76 -33.34
C TRP A 31 51.50 39.58 -32.61
N LEU A 32 50.55 40.51 -32.77
CA LEU A 32 49.30 40.53 -32.00
C LEU A 32 48.19 39.73 -32.69
N TYR A 33 47.99 39.93 -33.99
CA TYR A 33 46.99 39.21 -34.80
C TYR A 33 47.12 37.67 -34.77
N PRO A 34 48.31 37.05 -34.91
CA PRO A 34 48.40 35.59 -34.84
C PRO A 34 48.17 35.04 -33.42
N LYS A 35 48.20 35.88 -32.38
CA LYS A 35 47.92 35.46 -31.00
C LYS A 35 46.43 35.51 -30.69
N THR A 36 45.69 36.48 -31.21
CA THR A 36 44.23 36.56 -31.02
C THR A 36 43.51 35.39 -31.68
N GLU A 37 43.95 34.98 -32.88
CA GLU A 37 43.40 33.79 -33.55
C GLU A 37 43.69 32.50 -32.76
N LYS A 38 44.90 32.35 -32.22
CA LYS A 38 45.24 31.18 -31.38
C LYS A 38 44.44 31.12 -30.09
N VAL A 39 44.15 32.27 -29.48
CA VAL A 39 43.30 32.33 -28.27
C VAL A 39 41.89 31.92 -28.62
N LYS A 40 41.32 32.46 -29.70
CA LYS A 40 39.98 32.10 -30.19
C LYS A 40 39.87 30.62 -30.55
N LEU A 41 40.88 30.06 -31.23
CA LEU A 41 40.94 28.64 -31.56
C LEU A 41 41.00 27.77 -30.30
N LYS A 42 41.83 28.14 -29.31
CA LYS A 42 41.90 27.43 -28.04
C LYS A 42 40.62 27.54 -27.21
N GLU A 43 39.93 28.68 -27.28
CA GLU A 43 38.64 28.89 -26.61
C GLU A 43 37.55 28.02 -27.25
N MET A 44 37.53 27.93 -28.58
CA MET A 44 36.65 27.00 -29.31
C MET A 44 36.97 25.53 -29.02
N GLU A 45 38.25 25.18 -28.94
CA GLU A 45 38.71 23.83 -28.56
C GLU A 45 38.27 23.49 -27.14
N LEU A 46 38.48 24.40 -26.19
CA LEU A 46 38.07 24.23 -24.80
C LEU A 46 36.54 24.10 -24.68
N GLN A 47 35.78 24.94 -25.38
CA GLN A 47 34.33 24.84 -25.43
C GLN A 47 33.86 23.49 -26.00
N SER A 48 34.52 22.99 -27.05
CA SER A 48 34.22 21.67 -27.62
C SER A 48 34.55 20.54 -26.65
N GLN A 49 35.68 20.63 -25.95
CA GLN A 49 36.07 19.67 -24.93
C GLN A 49 35.11 19.68 -23.74
N GLU A 50 34.68 20.86 -23.28
CA GLU A 50 33.67 21.00 -22.22
C GLU A 50 32.32 20.42 -22.64
N GLN A 51 31.88 20.67 -23.87
CA GLN A 51 30.66 20.07 -24.42
C GLN A 51 30.75 18.55 -24.51
N LEU A 52 31.91 18.02 -24.92
CA LEU A 52 32.16 16.57 -24.96
C LEU A 52 32.14 15.99 -23.54
N LEU A 53 32.78 16.65 -22.58
CA LEU A 53 32.78 16.24 -21.18
C LEU A 53 31.37 16.26 -20.59
N ALA A 54 30.60 17.32 -20.87
CA ALA A 54 29.20 17.43 -20.44
C ALA A 54 28.31 16.36 -21.09
N ALA A 55 28.54 16.04 -22.36
CA ALA A 55 27.84 14.95 -23.05
C ALA A 55 28.20 13.58 -22.46
N LEU A 56 29.48 13.34 -22.13
CA LEU A 56 29.92 12.11 -21.47
C LEU A 56 29.34 12.00 -20.05
N LYS A 57 29.34 13.09 -19.28
CA LYS A 57 28.75 13.12 -17.94
C LYS A 57 27.24 12.86 -18.00
N ASN A 58 26.51 13.52 -18.90
CA ASN A 58 25.07 13.27 -19.09
C ASN A 58 24.79 11.85 -19.60
N LYS A 59 25.65 11.30 -20.47
CA LYS A 59 25.52 9.90 -20.92
C LYS A 59 25.76 8.92 -19.76
N GLY A 60 26.77 9.15 -18.93
CA GLY A 60 27.04 8.39 -17.72
C GLY A 60 25.87 8.44 -16.74
N GLU A 61 25.38 9.64 -16.40
CA GLU A 61 24.22 9.81 -15.50
C GLU A 61 22.93 9.20 -16.07
N ASN A 62 22.70 9.27 -17.38
CA ASN A 62 21.53 8.64 -18.00
C ASN A 62 21.64 7.12 -18.07
N THR A 63 22.83 6.57 -18.36
CA THR A 63 23.06 5.13 -18.32
C THR A 63 22.94 4.58 -16.90
N GLU A 64 23.45 5.30 -15.91
CA GLU A 64 23.33 4.94 -14.50
C GLU A 64 21.87 5.00 -14.02
N LYS A 65 21.13 6.07 -14.33
CA LYS A 65 19.69 6.17 -14.03
C LYS A 65 18.86 5.05 -14.68
N GLN A 66 19.11 4.76 -15.96
CA GLN A 66 18.42 3.67 -16.65
C GLN A 66 18.77 2.30 -16.06
N SER A 67 20.02 2.08 -15.65
CA SER A 67 20.42 0.84 -14.98
C SER A 67 19.77 0.72 -13.60
N VAL A 68 19.68 1.82 -12.84
CA VAL A 68 19.04 1.86 -11.52
C VAL A 68 17.53 1.62 -11.64
N GLU A 69 16.84 2.28 -12.57
CA GLU A 69 15.43 2.02 -12.86
C GLU A 69 15.21 0.55 -13.24
N SER A 70 16.07 -0.02 -14.10
CA SER A 70 16.00 -1.44 -14.46
C SER A 70 16.21 -2.37 -13.27
N THR A 71 17.17 -2.08 -12.38
CA THR A 71 17.41 -2.89 -11.17
C THR A 71 16.28 -2.78 -10.16
N ILE A 72 15.62 -1.62 -10.06
CA ILE A 72 14.47 -1.42 -9.19
C ILE A 72 13.30 -2.27 -9.68
N HIS A 73 12.97 -2.24 -10.98
CA HIS A 73 11.90 -3.06 -11.54
C HIS A 73 12.14 -4.57 -11.39
N LEU A 74 13.40 -5.02 -11.52
CA LEU A 74 13.74 -6.42 -11.25
C LEU A 74 13.58 -6.79 -9.78
N GLN A 75 13.88 -5.86 -8.86
CA GLN A 75 13.68 -6.05 -7.43
C GLN A 75 12.22 -5.95 -6.98
N GLU A 76 11.36 -5.29 -7.77
CA GLU A 76 9.89 -5.38 -7.60
C GLU A 76 9.40 -6.80 -7.91
N GLN A 77 10.02 -7.49 -8.87
CA GLN A 77 9.71 -8.88 -9.24
C GLN A 77 10.29 -9.90 -8.27
N VAL A 78 11.59 -9.82 -8.01
CA VAL A 78 12.33 -10.71 -7.11
C VAL A 78 13.19 -9.86 -6.18
N PRO A 79 12.69 -9.54 -4.98
CA PRO A 79 13.44 -8.72 -4.05
C PRO A 79 14.64 -9.48 -3.47
N VAL A 80 15.62 -8.73 -2.98
CA VAL A 80 16.78 -9.31 -2.28
C VAL A 80 16.39 -9.82 -0.89
N LYS A 81 15.41 -9.16 -0.26
CA LYS A 81 14.89 -9.52 1.06
C LYS A 81 13.50 -10.16 0.92
N PRO A 82 13.03 -10.96 1.90
CA PRO A 82 11.70 -11.56 1.87
C PRO A 82 10.55 -10.54 1.71
N MET A 83 10.75 -9.29 2.16
CA MET A 83 9.78 -8.19 2.10
C MET A 83 8.36 -8.60 2.59
N ALA A 84 8.29 -9.35 3.70
CA ALA A 84 7.03 -9.87 4.25
C ALA A 84 5.97 -8.79 4.51
N GLN A 85 6.38 -7.58 4.95
CA GLN A 85 5.44 -6.47 5.17
C GLN A 85 4.83 -5.94 3.87
N GLN A 86 5.59 -5.92 2.77
CA GLN A 86 5.07 -5.52 1.47
C GLN A 86 4.09 -6.57 0.96
N LEU A 87 4.45 -7.86 1.07
CA LEU A 87 3.57 -8.96 0.70
C LEU A 87 2.26 -8.96 1.49
N LEU A 88 2.33 -8.72 2.81
CA LEU A 88 1.16 -8.53 3.65
C LEU A 88 0.26 -7.41 3.11
N LEU A 89 0.83 -6.25 2.81
CA LEU A 89 0.07 -5.10 2.29
C LEU A 89 -0.58 -5.42 0.93
N ASP A 90 0.14 -6.12 0.06
CA ASP A 90 -0.38 -6.54 -1.25
C ASP A 90 -1.56 -7.52 -1.10
N ILE A 91 -1.48 -8.42 -0.12
CA ILE A 91 -2.59 -9.32 0.22
C ILE A 91 -3.78 -8.56 0.82
N GLU A 92 -3.56 -7.62 1.74
CA GLU A 92 -4.63 -6.75 2.27
C GLU A 92 -5.29 -5.92 1.16
N LYS A 93 -4.50 -5.44 0.19
CA LYS A 93 -5.04 -4.74 -0.98
C LYS A 93 -5.89 -5.69 -1.82
N ALA A 94 -5.45 -6.92 -2.03
CA ALA A 94 -6.23 -7.94 -2.73
C ALA A 94 -7.55 -8.26 -2.02
N GLU A 95 -7.55 -8.31 -0.69
CA GLU A 95 -8.74 -8.46 0.17
C GLU A 95 -9.77 -7.36 -0.13
N VAL A 96 -9.35 -6.09 -0.06
CA VAL A 96 -10.23 -4.93 -0.29
C VAL A 96 -10.79 -4.90 -1.71
N VAL A 97 -10.00 -5.30 -2.71
CA VAL A 97 -10.39 -5.25 -4.12
C VAL A 97 -11.30 -6.43 -4.49
N SER A 98 -11.04 -7.63 -3.99
CA SER A 98 -11.80 -8.84 -4.34
C SER A 98 -13.08 -9.01 -3.51
N GLY A 99 -13.16 -8.41 -2.32
CA GLY A 99 -14.25 -8.62 -1.38
C GLY A 99 -14.19 -9.98 -0.65
N SER A 100 -13.09 -10.72 -0.79
CA SER A 100 -12.76 -11.85 0.08
C SER A 100 -12.15 -11.34 1.39
N PHE A 101 -12.33 -12.03 2.49
CA PHE A 101 -11.81 -11.65 3.81
C PHE A 101 -10.68 -12.59 4.23
N VAL A 102 -9.53 -12.07 4.68
CA VAL A 102 -8.43 -12.90 5.18
C VAL A 102 -8.59 -13.07 6.69
N ALA A 103 -9.04 -14.23 7.12
CA ALA A 103 -9.27 -14.54 8.54
C ALA A 103 -7.96 -14.80 9.30
N ASN A 104 -7.00 -15.47 8.65
CA ASN A 104 -5.70 -15.78 9.23
C ASN A 104 -4.60 -15.76 8.18
N MET A 105 -3.40 -15.37 8.60
CA MET A 105 -2.20 -15.35 7.77
C MET A 105 -0.99 -15.76 8.61
N THR A 106 -0.21 -16.71 8.10
CA THR A 106 1.01 -17.19 8.77
C THR A 106 2.16 -17.22 7.78
N PHE A 107 3.32 -16.70 8.21
CA PHE A 107 4.54 -16.66 7.40
C PHE A 107 5.53 -17.70 7.91
N GLN A 108 6.12 -18.44 6.98
CA GLN A 108 7.19 -19.40 7.23
C GLN A 108 8.33 -19.13 6.26
N ASP A 109 9.54 -18.91 6.79
CA ASP A 109 10.74 -18.77 5.97
C ASP A 109 11.15 -20.17 5.48
N GLY A 110 11.32 -20.32 4.16
CA GLY A 110 11.76 -21.57 3.54
C GLY A 110 13.27 -21.71 3.64
N GLU A 111 13.73 -22.79 4.27
CA GLU A 111 15.15 -23.16 4.34
C GLU A 111 15.63 -23.58 2.93
N ALA A 112 16.77 -23.04 2.51
CA ALA A 112 17.39 -23.40 1.24
C ALA A 112 17.66 -24.91 1.22
N ILE A 113 17.25 -25.58 0.14
CA ILE A 113 17.60 -26.98 -0.11
C ILE A 113 19.13 -27.05 -0.22
N GLU A 114 19.80 -27.52 0.82
CA GLU A 114 21.19 -27.97 0.71
C GLU A 114 21.20 -29.15 -0.27
N LEU A 115 21.87 -28.95 -1.41
CA LEU A 115 22.20 -30.04 -2.32
C LEU A 115 23.18 -30.96 -1.59
N ASP A 116 22.66 -32.01 -0.96
CA ASP A 116 23.45 -33.10 -0.40
C ASP A 116 24.11 -33.88 -1.54
N ASP A 117 25.28 -33.40 -1.97
CA ASP A 117 26.21 -34.11 -2.85
C ASP A 117 26.93 -35.18 -2.03
N SER A 118 26.21 -36.23 -1.62
CA SER A 118 26.80 -37.40 -0.98
C SER A 118 25.88 -38.63 -1.04
N GLN A 119 25.84 -39.32 -2.18
CA GLN A 119 25.64 -40.76 -2.15
C GLN A 119 26.60 -41.51 -3.08
N ASN A 120 27.67 -41.98 -2.46
CA ASN A 120 28.41 -43.15 -2.89
C ASN A 120 28.03 -44.30 -1.95
N VAL A 121 27.25 -45.28 -2.41
CA VAL A 121 27.34 -46.67 -1.95
C VAL A 121 26.81 -47.64 -3.00
N ASP A 122 27.68 -48.58 -3.37
CA ASP A 122 27.39 -49.86 -4.01
C ASP A 122 26.42 -50.75 -3.21
N ALA A 123 25.83 -51.71 -3.94
CA ALA A 123 25.46 -53.08 -3.54
C ALA A 123 23.97 -53.46 -3.43
N GLU A 124 23.55 -54.25 -4.44
CA GLU A 124 22.81 -55.53 -4.39
C GLU A 124 21.59 -55.73 -3.45
N ASN A 125 20.43 -55.86 -4.10
CA ASN A 125 19.42 -56.93 -3.99
C ASN A 125 18.97 -57.44 -2.61
N SER A 126 17.69 -57.23 -2.29
CA SER A 126 16.80 -58.19 -1.58
C SER A 126 15.32 -57.83 -1.79
N GLU A 127 14.52 -58.87 -2.01
CA GLU A 127 13.09 -58.86 -2.35
C GLU A 127 12.15 -58.49 -1.18
N GLU A 128 11.00 -57.91 -1.58
CA GLU A 128 9.63 -57.96 -1.02
C GLU A 128 9.37 -57.79 0.48
N ALA A 129 8.69 -56.68 0.81
CA ALA A 129 7.48 -56.70 1.63
C ALA A 129 6.63 -55.46 1.33
N GLU A 130 5.42 -55.69 0.80
CA GLU A 130 4.38 -54.65 0.75
C GLU A 130 3.98 -54.23 2.17
N THR A 131 4.07 -52.92 2.43
CA THR A 131 3.20 -52.29 3.43
C THR A 131 2.77 -50.93 2.93
N ASP A 132 1.46 -50.83 2.82
CA ASP A 132 0.61 -49.67 2.59
C ASP A 132 1.06 -48.44 3.38
N GLY A 133 1.14 -47.31 2.68
CA GLY A 133 1.71 -46.07 3.19
C GLY A 133 2.08 -45.14 2.04
N THR A 134 1.09 -44.71 1.26
CA THR A 134 1.23 -43.58 0.34
C THR A 134 1.51 -42.33 1.17
N ALA A 135 2.77 -42.12 1.52
CA ALA A 135 3.29 -40.79 1.73
C ALA A 135 3.33 -40.15 0.34
N GLU A 136 2.42 -39.23 0.09
CA GLU A 136 2.48 -38.36 -1.08
C GLU A 136 3.83 -37.64 -1.02
N GLU A 137 4.73 -38.02 -1.93
CA GLU A 137 5.93 -37.26 -2.22
C GLU A 137 5.47 -35.88 -2.74
N GLU A 138 5.55 -34.86 -1.89
CA GLU A 138 5.43 -33.48 -2.33
C GLU A 138 6.50 -33.25 -3.41
N SER A 139 6.04 -32.98 -4.62
CA SER A 139 6.89 -32.62 -5.74
C SER A 139 7.56 -31.28 -5.46
N SER A 140 8.70 -31.27 -4.78
CA SER A 140 9.52 -30.08 -4.68
C SER A 140 10.14 -29.83 -6.05
N THR A 141 9.60 -28.86 -6.78
CA THR A 141 10.27 -28.34 -7.97
C THR A 141 11.66 -27.84 -7.55
N PRO A 142 12.75 -28.22 -8.22
CA PRO A 142 14.08 -27.79 -7.83
C PRO A 142 14.19 -26.28 -8.03
N LEU A 143 14.39 -25.53 -6.94
CA LEU A 143 14.66 -24.10 -7.00
C LEU A 143 16.06 -23.88 -7.62
N PRO A 144 16.23 -22.81 -8.43
CA PRO A 144 17.55 -22.43 -8.93
C PRO A 144 18.44 -21.95 -7.78
N GLU A 145 19.76 -22.13 -7.93
CA GLU A 145 20.75 -21.76 -6.92
C GLU A 145 20.63 -20.28 -6.52
N GLY A 146 20.59 -20.02 -5.21
CA GLY A 146 20.55 -18.68 -4.64
C GLY A 146 19.17 -18.04 -4.54
N VAL A 147 18.10 -18.72 -4.97
CA VAL A 147 16.71 -18.30 -4.76
C VAL A 147 16.13 -18.99 -3.54
N GLU A 148 15.56 -18.21 -2.63
CA GLU A 148 14.83 -18.67 -1.46
C GLU A 148 13.35 -18.32 -1.62
N LYS A 149 12.48 -19.00 -0.86
CA LYS A 149 11.04 -18.72 -0.84
C LYS A 149 10.55 -18.44 0.57
N ILE A 150 9.58 -17.53 0.67
CA ILE A 150 8.77 -17.36 1.88
C ILE A 150 7.40 -17.94 1.60
N THR A 151 6.98 -18.86 2.46
CA THR A 151 5.67 -19.53 2.37
C THR A 151 4.68 -18.80 3.27
N VAL A 152 3.47 -18.58 2.76
CA VAL A 152 2.39 -17.90 3.44
C VAL A 152 1.16 -18.80 3.40
N ASN A 153 0.72 -19.26 4.57
CA ASN A 153 -0.54 -20.00 4.68
C ASN A 153 -1.66 -19.01 5.04
N LEU A 154 -2.69 -18.99 4.20
CA LEU A 154 -3.81 -18.06 4.25
C LEU A 154 -5.09 -18.83 4.55
N THR A 155 -5.91 -18.31 5.46
CA THR A 155 -7.30 -18.74 5.63
C THR A 155 -8.20 -17.61 5.15
N ILE A 156 -8.95 -17.86 4.09
CA ILE A 156 -9.73 -16.86 3.36
C ILE A 156 -11.20 -17.25 3.42
N GLU A 157 -12.06 -16.28 3.72
CA GLU A 157 -13.51 -16.42 3.71
C GLU A 157 -14.10 -15.57 2.57
N SER A 158 -14.82 -16.20 1.66
CA SER A 158 -15.45 -15.51 0.53
C SER A 158 -16.93 -15.86 0.44
N GLN A 159 -17.77 -14.89 0.07
CA GLN A 159 -19.21 -15.13 -0.04
C GLN A 159 -19.56 -16.07 -1.20
N SER A 160 -18.76 -16.05 -2.28
CA SER A 160 -18.89 -16.95 -3.41
C SER A 160 -17.52 -17.28 -4.00
N TYR A 161 -17.51 -18.27 -4.90
CA TYR A 161 -16.33 -18.72 -5.63
C TYR A 161 -15.70 -17.59 -6.47
N PHE A 162 -16.50 -16.69 -7.04
CA PHE A 162 -15.99 -15.65 -7.96
C PHE A 162 -15.15 -14.58 -7.25
N GLU A 163 -15.50 -14.24 -6.00
CA GLU A 163 -14.73 -13.33 -5.17
C GLU A 163 -13.36 -13.93 -4.81
N PHE A 164 -13.33 -15.25 -4.55
CA PHE A 164 -12.09 -15.98 -4.31
C PHE A 164 -11.24 -16.09 -5.58
N GLU A 165 -11.84 -16.41 -6.74
CA GLU A 165 -11.15 -16.41 -8.03
C GLU A 165 -10.53 -15.04 -8.33
N SER A 166 -11.29 -13.95 -8.13
CA SER A 166 -10.77 -12.59 -8.30
C SER A 166 -9.63 -12.29 -7.34
N PHE A 167 -9.68 -12.79 -6.10
CA PHE A 167 -8.60 -12.65 -5.13
C PHE A 167 -7.32 -13.32 -5.61
N LEU A 168 -7.40 -14.58 -6.05
CA LEU A 168 -6.25 -15.30 -6.60
C LEU A 168 -5.68 -14.61 -7.84
N GLN A 169 -6.55 -14.16 -8.75
CA GLN A 169 -6.11 -13.43 -9.93
C GLN A 169 -5.34 -12.15 -9.58
N ILE A 170 -5.73 -11.43 -8.52
CA ILE A 170 -5.00 -10.24 -8.08
C ILE A 170 -3.64 -10.62 -7.51
N LEU A 171 -3.55 -11.71 -6.73
CA LEU A 171 -2.29 -12.19 -6.19
C LEU A 171 -1.32 -12.69 -7.27
N GLU A 172 -1.81 -13.37 -8.30
CA GLU A 172 -1.01 -13.84 -9.43
C GLU A 172 -0.52 -12.68 -10.33
N ASN A 173 -1.27 -11.56 -10.39
CA ASN A 173 -0.91 -10.38 -11.17
C ASN A 173 -0.12 -9.33 -10.36
N LEU A 174 0.39 -9.69 -9.18
CA LEU A 174 1.30 -8.81 -8.45
C LEU A 174 2.58 -8.57 -9.27
N ASN A 175 3.21 -7.42 -9.04
CA ASN A 175 4.51 -7.13 -9.67
C ASN A 175 5.60 -8.09 -9.20
N ARG A 176 5.38 -8.78 -8.08
CA ARG A 176 6.26 -9.78 -7.48
C ARG A 176 5.94 -11.18 -7.98
N ILE A 177 6.96 -12.02 -8.15
CA ILE A 177 6.77 -13.44 -8.47
C ILE A 177 6.19 -14.17 -7.25
N VAL A 178 4.95 -14.60 -7.39
CA VAL A 178 4.17 -15.32 -6.39
C VAL A 178 3.57 -16.54 -7.06
N VAL A 179 3.61 -17.68 -6.37
CA VAL A 179 3.06 -18.96 -6.86
C VAL A 179 2.12 -19.52 -5.81
N VAL A 180 0.95 -19.97 -6.26
CA VAL A 180 0.03 -20.73 -5.42
C VAL A 180 0.45 -22.19 -5.47
N GLU A 181 0.85 -22.75 -4.33
CA GLU A 181 1.32 -24.14 -4.22
C GLU A 181 0.16 -25.10 -3.98
N ALA A 182 -0.77 -24.73 -3.11
CA ALA A 182 -1.93 -25.55 -2.77
C ALA A 182 -3.16 -24.69 -2.48
N ILE A 183 -4.33 -25.23 -2.81
CA ILE A 183 -5.64 -24.67 -2.48
C ILE A 183 -6.51 -25.81 -1.95
N ASP A 184 -6.90 -25.69 -0.70
CA ASP A 184 -7.90 -26.54 -0.07
C ASP A 184 -9.16 -25.72 0.21
N PHE A 185 -10.32 -26.33 0.05
CA PHE A 185 -11.58 -25.66 0.35
C PHE A 185 -12.58 -26.62 0.98
N THR A 186 -13.44 -26.08 1.82
CA THR A 186 -14.57 -26.83 2.40
C THR A 186 -15.86 -26.22 1.87
N ALA A 187 -16.61 -26.99 1.10
CA ALA A 187 -17.91 -26.56 0.60
C ALA A 187 -18.98 -26.60 1.72
N ASN A 188 -19.89 -25.64 1.69
CA ASN A 188 -21.03 -25.58 2.60
C ASN A 188 -22.13 -26.56 2.16
N GLU A 189 -23.04 -26.89 3.08
CA GLU A 189 -24.21 -27.72 2.77
C GLU A 189 -25.13 -27.03 1.75
N GLU A 190 -25.84 -27.82 0.94
CA GLU A 190 -26.80 -27.29 -0.03
C GLU A 190 -28.00 -26.66 0.69
N ILE A 191 -28.36 -25.44 0.28
CA ILE A 191 -29.52 -24.73 0.83
C ILE A 191 -30.79 -25.40 0.28
N ILE A 192 -31.47 -26.16 1.14
CA ILE A 192 -32.72 -26.86 0.83
C ILE A 192 -33.94 -26.19 1.48
N GLU A 193 -33.73 -25.27 2.43
CA GLU A 193 -34.78 -24.53 3.16
C GLU A 193 -34.54 -23.02 3.13
N GLU A 194 -35.62 -22.23 3.10
CA GLU A 194 -35.56 -20.74 3.10
C GLU A 194 -35.04 -20.16 4.43
N SER A 195 -35.06 -20.95 5.51
CA SER A 195 -34.52 -20.59 6.83
C SER A 195 -33.00 -20.68 6.92
N GLN A 196 -32.35 -21.38 5.98
CA GLN A 196 -30.90 -21.57 5.99
C GLN A 196 -30.21 -20.31 5.45
N GLU A 197 -29.26 -19.80 6.22
CA GLU A 197 -28.44 -18.65 5.81
C GLU A 197 -27.26 -19.10 4.94
N ASN A 198 -26.92 -18.28 3.95
CA ASN A 198 -25.74 -18.51 3.13
C ASN A 198 -24.49 -18.12 3.93
N THR A 199 -23.73 -19.11 4.38
CA THR A 199 -22.46 -18.90 5.07
C THR A 199 -21.33 -18.69 4.06
N PRO A 200 -20.31 -17.87 4.38
CA PRO A 200 -19.11 -17.76 3.56
C PRO A 200 -18.42 -19.13 3.39
N ILE A 201 -17.75 -19.32 2.26
CA ILE A 201 -16.94 -20.49 1.97
C ILE A 201 -15.52 -20.22 2.50
N THR A 202 -14.96 -21.20 3.21
CA THR A 202 -13.60 -21.10 3.75
C THR A 202 -12.61 -21.81 2.84
N TYR A 203 -11.55 -21.10 2.48
CA TYR A 203 -10.44 -21.54 1.66
C TYR A 203 -9.14 -21.51 2.47
N GLN A 204 -8.30 -22.52 2.28
CA GLN A 204 -6.94 -22.60 2.80
C GLN A 204 -6.01 -22.55 1.60
N VAL A 205 -5.15 -21.54 1.55
CA VAL A 205 -4.26 -21.31 0.41
C VAL A 205 -2.82 -21.25 0.90
N THR A 206 -1.97 -22.06 0.29
CA THR A 206 -0.53 -22.02 0.50
C THR A 206 0.11 -21.27 -0.65
N LEU A 207 0.69 -20.13 -0.32
CA LEU A 207 1.32 -19.20 -1.26
C LEU A 207 2.83 -19.22 -1.04
N SER A 208 3.63 -19.24 -2.09
CA SER A 208 5.07 -19.07 -2.00
C SER A 208 5.52 -17.87 -2.83
N ALA A 209 6.29 -16.97 -2.19
CA ALA A 209 6.88 -15.81 -2.82
C ALA A 209 8.39 -15.91 -2.80
N PHE A 210 9.06 -15.59 -3.91
CA PHE A 210 10.49 -15.81 -4.06
C PHE A 210 11.31 -14.55 -3.71
N TYR A 211 12.56 -14.75 -3.28
CA TYR A 211 13.54 -13.70 -3.05
C TYR A 211 14.96 -14.23 -3.26
N MET A 212 15.93 -13.34 -3.50
CA MET A 212 17.31 -13.72 -3.84
C MET A 212 18.31 -13.00 -2.91
N PRO A 213 18.66 -13.58 -1.74
CA PRO A 213 19.51 -12.92 -0.75
C PRO A 213 20.98 -12.81 -1.16
N THR A 214 21.42 -13.56 -2.16
CA THR A 214 22.80 -13.56 -2.68
C THR A 214 23.21 -12.21 -3.29
N LEU A 215 22.25 -11.37 -3.69
CA LEU A 215 22.48 -10.07 -4.32
C LEU A 215 22.58 -8.92 -3.30
N SER A 216 23.51 -9.03 -2.34
CA SER A 216 23.68 -8.06 -1.24
C SER A 216 24.01 -6.64 -1.72
N ASP A 217 24.62 -6.48 -2.90
CA ASP A 217 24.97 -5.18 -3.49
C ASP A 217 23.74 -4.33 -3.86
N LEU A 218 22.58 -4.97 -4.03
CA LEU A 218 21.33 -4.31 -4.43
C LEU A 218 20.48 -3.88 -3.23
N ILE A 219 20.89 -4.15 -1.99
CA ILE A 219 20.13 -3.80 -0.77
C ILE A 219 19.85 -2.29 -0.67
N GLU A 220 20.77 -1.44 -1.12
CA GLU A 220 20.60 0.02 -1.09
C GLU A 220 19.56 0.52 -2.12
N GLN A 221 19.22 -0.31 -3.11
CA GLN A 221 18.33 0.00 -4.22
C GLN A 221 16.93 -0.63 -4.06
N LEU A 222 16.60 -1.11 -2.87
CA LEU A 222 15.28 -1.70 -2.60
C LEU A 222 14.14 -0.69 -2.87
N PRO A 223 13.04 -1.15 -3.50
CA PRO A 223 11.87 -0.31 -3.71
C PRO A 223 11.31 0.16 -2.37
N LYS A 224 10.79 1.39 -2.35
CA LYS A 224 10.16 1.96 -1.15
C LYS A 224 8.79 1.32 -0.98
N ILE A 225 8.50 0.88 0.25
CA ILE A 225 7.19 0.35 0.61
C ILE A 225 6.14 1.46 0.48
N GLU A 226 5.08 1.20 -0.30
CA GLU A 226 3.96 2.12 -0.49
C GLU A 226 3.01 2.08 0.70
N THR A 227 3.37 2.69 1.82
CA THR A 227 2.50 2.69 3.01
C THR A 227 1.34 3.68 2.86
N PRO A 228 0.11 3.34 3.31
CA PRO A 228 -1.00 4.28 3.34
C PRO A 228 -0.71 5.44 4.30
N LYS A 229 -1.39 6.57 4.10
CA LYS A 229 -1.30 7.71 5.02
C LYS A 229 -1.77 7.29 6.42
N PRO A 230 -1.16 7.81 7.50
CA PRO A 230 -1.60 7.52 8.85
C PRO A 230 -3.09 7.81 9.04
N ALA A 231 -3.82 6.85 9.62
CA ALA A 231 -5.26 6.96 9.83
C ALA A 231 -5.66 8.02 10.89
N ASN A 232 -4.68 8.66 11.55
CA ASN A 232 -4.86 9.66 12.61
C ASN A 232 -5.85 9.23 13.72
N LYS A 233 -5.95 7.93 13.97
CA LYS A 233 -6.80 7.37 15.02
C LYS A 233 -6.23 7.78 16.38
N LYS A 234 -7.03 8.49 17.17
CA LYS A 234 -6.68 8.85 18.56
C LYS A 234 -7.00 7.73 19.56
N ASN A 235 -7.86 6.78 19.17
CA ASN A 235 -8.24 5.63 19.97
C ASN A 235 -7.81 4.35 19.24
N PRO A 236 -7.09 3.45 19.92
CA PRO A 236 -6.67 2.18 19.35
C PRO A 236 -7.83 1.18 19.15
N PHE A 237 -9.00 1.41 19.78
CA PHE A 237 -10.16 0.53 19.67
C PHE A 237 -11.10 0.94 18.52
N SER A 238 -11.88 -0.02 18.03
CA SER A 238 -12.79 0.06 16.87
C SER A 238 -13.98 1.03 17.02
N SER A 239 -14.08 1.75 18.14
CA SER A 239 -15.08 2.79 18.33
C SER A 239 -14.79 3.99 17.42
N PHE A 240 -15.50 4.05 16.29
CA PHE A 240 -15.60 5.26 15.48
C PHE A 240 -16.47 6.27 16.23
N GLY A 241 -15.83 7.25 16.87
CA GLY A 241 -16.49 8.38 17.50
C GLY A 241 -15.63 9.63 17.38
N GLU A 242 -16.25 10.79 17.16
CA GLU A 242 -15.56 12.07 17.28
C GLU A 242 -15.02 12.20 18.72
N TYR A 243 -13.70 12.18 18.85
CA TYR A 243 -13.02 12.60 20.08
C TYR A 243 -13.09 14.13 20.19
N SER A 244 -14.30 14.67 20.34
CA SER A 244 -14.46 16.02 20.85
C SER A 244 -14.13 15.98 22.34
N ASN A 245 -13.27 16.89 22.79
CA ASN A 245 -12.76 16.95 24.17
C ASN A 245 -13.83 17.28 25.23
N GLU A 246 -15.12 17.20 24.89
CA GLU A 246 -16.22 17.75 25.68
C GLU A 246 -16.82 16.74 26.67
N LYS A 247 -16.67 15.43 26.45
CA LYS A 247 -17.30 14.40 27.30
C LYS A 247 -16.45 13.82 28.44
N VAL A 248 -15.22 14.29 28.66
CA VAL A 248 -14.33 13.70 29.68
C VAL A 248 -14.59 14.23 31.11
N ARG A 249 -15.50 15.20 31.32
CA ARG A 249 -15.66 15.85 32.64
C ARG A 249 -16.73 15.35 33.59
N ASN A 250 -17.70 14.52 33.17
CA ASN A 250 -18.83 14.20 34.04
C ASN A 250 -18.97 12.69 34.25
N ASN A 251 -18.12 12.10 35.10
CA ASN A 251 -18.45 10.86 35.82
C ASN A 251 -17.54 10.70 37.05
N GLN A 252 -17.67 11.64 37.99
CA GLN A 252 -17.37 11.42 39.40
C GLN A 252 -18.51 12.04 40.19
N SER A 253 -19.58 11.26 40.41
CA SER A 253 -20.50 11.35 41.56
C SER A 253 -21.73 10.49 41.27
N ASN A 254 -21.67 9.21 41.64
CA ASN A 254 -22.73 8.54 42.42
C ASN A 254 -22.44 7.04 42.47
N SER A 255 -21.77 6.62 43.55
CA SER A 255 -21.86 5.26 44.07
C SER A 255 -22.60 5.38 45.40
N ILE A 256 -23.91 5.08 45.44
CA ILE A 256 -24.59 4.70 46.68
C ILE A 256 -25.68 3.66 46.36
N ASN A 257 -25.41 2.45 46.86
CA ASN A 257 -26.28 1.36 47.33
C ASN A 257 -27.38 0.78 46.43
N SER A 258 -27.10 -0.45 46.01
CA SER A 258 -28.09 -1.52 45.81
C SER A 258 -28.21 -2.34 47.09
N SER A 259 -29.42 -2.51 47.64
CA SER A 259 -29.79 -3.58 48.57
C SER A 259 -31.31 -3.62 48.80
N ASN A 260 -31.91 -4.77 48.48
CA ASN A 260 -33.10 -5.42 49.07
C ASN A 260 -34.46 -4.68 48.89
N ASN A 261 -35.62 -5.31 48.67
CA ASN A 261 -36.11 -6.67 48.91
C ASN A 261 -37.41 -6.87 48.10
N SER A 262 -37.73 -8.14 47.84
CA SER A 262 -38.89 -8.70 47.14
C SER A 262 -40.20 -8.77 47.96
N ASN A 263 -41.36 -8.72 47.28
CA ASN A 263 -42.59 -9.55 47.41
C ASN A 263 -43.88 -8.74 47.06
N VAL A 264 -44.70 -9.07 46.05
CA VAL A 264 -45.65 -10.19 45.77
C VAL A 264 -47.11 -9.81 46.09
N GLU A 265 -47.99 -9.82 45.05
CA GLU A 265 -49.37 -10.39 44.95
C GLU A 265 -50.11 -9.78 43.72
N SER A 266 -50.47 -10.54 42.65
CA SER A 266 -51.68 -11.38 42.41
C SER A 266 -52.99 -10.56 42.31
N GLU A 267 -53.90 -10.63 41.31
CA GLU A 267 -54.48 -11.72 40.50
C GLU A 267 -55.30 -11.20 39.27
N ASN A 268 -55.40 -12.05 38.23
CA ASN A 268 -56.50 -12.39 37.28
C ASN A 268 -57.38 -11.37 36.50
N GLY A 269 -57.60 -11.68 35.20
CA GLY A 269 -58.86 -11.43 34.48
C GLY A 269 -58.76 -10.97 33.00
N GLU A 270 -59.38 -11.70 32.09
CA GLU A 270 -59.22 -11.70 30.62
C GLU A 270 -60.05 -10.67 29.80
N THR A 271 -59.64 -10.47 28.54
CA THR A 271 -60.36 -9.93 27.34
C THR A 271 -60.42 -8.42 27.00
N ALA A 272 -59.59 -8.07 25.99
CA ALA A 272 -59.86 -7.34 24.74
C ALA A 272 -60.25 -5.82 24.68
N ILE A 273 -59.59 -5.19 23.68
CA ILE A 273 -59.91 -3.98 22.89
C ILE A 273 -59.22 -2.64 23.28
N VAL A 274 -58.07 -2.40 22.63
CA VAL A 274 -57.59 -1.19 21.92
C VAL A 274 -57.44 0.17 22.66
N ASN A 275 -56.17 0.63 22.63
CA ASN A 275 -55.62 2.00 22.66
C ASN A 275 -55.79 2.86 23.93
N GLU A 276 -54.67 3.13 24.61
CA GLU A 276 -53.93 4.41 24.56
C GLU A 276 -52.91 4.43 25.70
N ASN A 277 -51.61 4.52 25.35
CA ASN A 277 -50.53 5.20 26.09
C ASN A 277 -49.14 4.86 25.53
N GLU A 278 -49.01 4.72 24.21
CA GLU A 278 -47.68 4.76 23.59
C GLU A 278 -47.39 6.20 23.22
N ASN A 279 -46.47 6.84 23.95
CA ASN A 279 -45.98 8.16 23.61
C ASN A 279 -45.08 8.05 22.37
N THR A 280 -45.67 7.74 21.22
CA THR A 280 -44.96 7.52 19.95
C THR A 280 -44.96 8.80 19.14
N THR A 281 -43.84 9.10 18.48
CA THR A 281 -43.73 10.19 17.52
C THR A 281 -43.32 9.65 16.16
N ASN A 282 -43.89 10.22 15.09
CA ASN A 282 -43.56 9.84 13.73
C ASN A 282 -42.50 10.79 13.16
N HIS A 283 -41.45 10.25 12.57
CA HIS A 283 -40.39 11.02 11.91
C HIS A 283 -40.24 10.59 10.46
N VAL A 284 -40.27 11.56 9.54
CA VAL A 284 -39.98 11.33 8.12
C VAL A 284 -38.47 11.48 7.91
N VAL A 285 -37.83 10.42 7.45
CA VAL A 285 -36.37 10.35 7.23
C VAL A 285 -35.96 11.39 6.18
N LYS A 286 -35.09 12.31 6.58
CA LYS A 286 -34.52 13.35 5.72
C LYS A 286 -33.18 12.89 5.12
N PRO A 287 -32.70 13.50 4.02
CA PRO A 287 -31.36 13.23 3.52
C PRO A 287 -30.29 13.44 4.61
N GLY A 288 -29.48 12.42 4.87
CA GLY A 288 -28.46 12.41 5.92
C GLY A 288 -28.92 11.85 7.27
N ASP A 289 -30.20 11.53 7.44
CA ASP A 289 -30.66 10.80 8.62
C ASP A 289 -30.15 9.35 8.57
N THR A 290 -29.70 8.86 9.72
CA THR A 290 -29.38 7.45 9.96
C THR A 290 -30.15 6.97 11.18
N ILE A 291 -30.40 5.66 11.30
CA ILE A 291 -31.08 5.12 12.48
C ILE A 291 -30.34 5.50 13.78
N TYR A 292 -29.01 5.60 13.70
CA TYR A 292 -28.14 6.04 14.78
C TYR A 292 -28.38 7.50 15.17
N ASN A 293 -28.35 8.43 14.21
CA ASN A 293 -28.53 9.86 14.48
C ASN A 293 -29.93 10.14 15.04
N LEU A 294 -30.94 9.39 14.58
CA LEU A 294 -32.30 9.45 15.10
C LEU A 294 -32.38 8.87 16.52
N ALA A 295 -31.77 7.72 16.78
CA ALA A 295 -31.71 7.16 18.12
C ALA A 295 -31.04 8.12 19.12
N MET A 296 -29.97 8.80 18.72
CA MET A 296 -29.34 9.85 19.53
C MET A 296 -30.27 11.03 19.77
N LYS A 297 -31.01 11.48 18.74
CA LYS A 297 -31.92 12.61 18.83
C LYS A 297 -33.11 12.36 19.77
N TYR A 298 -33.67 11.15 19.75
CA TYR A 298 -34.90 10.84 20.50
C TYR A 298 -34.66 10.13 21.84
N TYR A 299 -33.62 9.30 21.94
CA TYR A 299 -33.34 8.51 23.15
C TYR A 299 -32.05 8.92 23.85
N HIS A 300 -31.22 9.77 23.24
CA HIS A 300 -29.90 10.18 23.74
C HIS A 300 -28.97 8.98 24.06
N SER A 301 -29.26 7.81 23.48
CA SER A 301 -28.62 6.54 23.81
C SER A 301 -28.72 5.54 22.67
N ASN A 302 -27.70 4.69 22.54
CA ASN A 302 -27.63 3.64 21.51
C ASN A 302 -28.72 2.57 21.70
N LYS A 303 -29.30 2.48 22.89
CA LYS A 303 -30.48 1.63 23.16
C LYS A 303 -31.67 1.98 22.25
N GLY A 304 -31.78 3.25 21.82
CA GLY A 304 -32.80 3.71 20.90
C GLY A 304 -32.77 3.01 19.54
N ILE A 305 -31.61 2.50 19.09
CA ILE A 305 -31.47 1.83 17.79
C ILE A 305 -32.28 0.53 17.79
N ALA A 306 -32.14 -0.29 18.84
CA ALA A 306 -32.89 -1.54 18.97
C ALA A 306 -34.40 -1.28 19.06
N ILE A 307 -34.79 -0.28 19.86
CA ILE A 307 -36.20 0.12 20.04
C ILE A 307 -36.82 0.58 18.71
N MET A 308 -36.12 1.45 17.97
CA MET A 308 -36.60 1.93 16.67
C MET A 308 -36.62 0.81 15.62
N ARG A 309 -35.65 -0.11 15.64
CA ARG A 309 -35.58 -1.24 14.71
C ARG A 309 -36.74 -2.20 14.91
N GLU A 310 -37.03 -2.52 16.16
CA GLU A 310 -38.15 -3.38 16.55
C GLU A 310 -39.50 -2.73 16.22
N ALA A 311 -39.70 -1.46 16.60
CA ALA A 311 -40.94 -0.72 16.33
C ALA A 311 -41.26 -0.57 14.83
N ASN A 312 -40.23 -0.52 13.97
CA ASN A 312 -40.38 -0.33 12.52
C ASN A 312 -40.13 -1.61 11.71
N ARG A 313 -39.95 -2.77 12.36
CA ARG A 313 -39.67 -4.07 11.71
C ARG A 313 -38.50 -4.02 10.72
N LEU A 314 -37.45 -3.28 11.06
CA LEU A 314 -36.25 -3.15 10.22
C LEU A 314 -35.34 -4.37 10.44
N LYS A 315 -34.87 -5.00 9.35
CA LYS A 315 -33.93 -6.14 9.43
C LYS A 315 -32.51 -5.69 9.74
N ASP A 316 -32.11 -4.52 9.23
CA ASP A 316 -30.82 -3.90 9.43
C ASP A 316 -30.95 -2.41 9.80
N ASN A 317 -29.83 -1.69 9.87
CA ASN A 317 -29.78 -0.27 10.21
C ASN A 317 -30.03 0.65 9.00
N LYS A 318 -30.48 0.11 7.85
CA LYS A 318 -30.72 0.90 6.64
C LYS A 318 -32.11 1.52 6.70
N ILE A 319 -32.15 2.82 6.44
CA ILE A 319 -33.38 3.60 6.31
C ILE A 319 -33.31 4.41 5.01
N ILE A 320 -34.45 4.59 4.35
CA ILE A 320 -34.54 5.27 3.06
C ILE A 320 -35.08 6.68 3.29
N THR A 321 -34.52 7.68 2.61
CA THR A 321 -35.04 9.05 2.65
C THR A 321 -36.50 9.10 2.21
N GLY A 322 -37.36 9.74 2.99
CA GLY A 322 -38.82 9.80 2.78
C GLY A 322 -39.59 8.71 3.53
N GLN A 323 -38.92 7.70 4.12
CA GLN A 323 -39.55 6.69 4.96
C GLN A 323 -40.11 7.29 6.24
N VAL A 324 -41.29 6.83 6.69
CA VAL A 324 -41.88 7.24 7.98
C VAL A 324 -41.47 6.21 9.03
N LEU A 325 -40.86 6.68 10.12
CA LEU A 325 -40.45 5.86 11.25
C LEU A 325 -41.31 6.19 12.49
N ILE A 326 -41.75 5.15 13.18
CA ILE A 326 -42.42 5.18 14.47
C ILE A 326 -41.35 5.21 15.56
N ILE A 327 -41.42 6.17 16.48
CA ILE A 327 -40.43 6.37 17.54
C ILE A 327 -41.12 6.32 18.90
N PRO A 328 -41.08 5.18 19.62
CA PRO A 328 -41.64 5.05 20.96
C PRO A 328 -40.84 5.84 22.01
N LEU A 329 -41.37 6.92 22.57
CA LEU A 329 -40.74 7.66 23.67
C LEU A 329 -41.14 7.02 24.99
N ALA A 330 -40.22 6.28 25.62
CA ALA A 330 -40.44 5.79 26.97
C ALA A 330 -40.59 6.98 27.93
N LYS A 331 -41.62 6.96 28.77
CA LYS A 331 -41.78 7.93 29.85
C LYS A 331 -40.63 7.70 30.83
N ASN A 332 -39.80 8.72 31.05
CA ASN A 332 -38.78 8.67 32.10
C ASN A 332 -39.52 8.53 33.45
N GLU A 333 -39.45 7.35 34.07
CA GLU A 333 -39.67 7.18 35.51
C GLU A 333 -38.35 7.35 36.26
#